data_AF-A0A183H8C9-F1
#
_entry.id   AF-A0A183H8C9-F1
#
_cell.length_a   1.000
_cell.length_b   1.000
_cell.length_c   1.000
_cell.angle_alpha   90.00
_cell.angle_beta   90.00
_cell.angle_gamma   90.00
#
_symmetry.space_group_name_H-M   'P 1'
#
loop_
_entity.id
_entity.type
_entity.pdbx_description
1 polymer ?
#
loop_
_entity_poly.entity_id
_entity_poly.type
_entity_poly.pdbx_seq_one_letter_code
_entity_poly.pdbx_strand_id
1 'polypeptide(L)'
;MPDYPAWVPDEIVVGYIEHGIQALLSWQLDVLNNRSLRAPQYGNFIFSAPTSSGKTIVAELIAINTVQQLRCKAVFVFPYISVAKEKFLTLQV
;
A
#
# COMPACT_ATOMS: atom_id res chain seq x y z
N MET A 1 11.41 -0.38 -17.04
CA MET A 1 10.09 -0.64 -16.44
C MET A 1 10.05 0.08 -15.10
N PRO A 2 8.91 0.67 -14.71
CA PRO A 2 8.80 1.33 -13.41
C PRO A 2 9.08 0.31 -12.30
N ASP A 3 9.82 0.72 -11.28
CA ASP A 3 10.35 -0.15 -10.23
C ASP A 3 9.24 -0.45 -9.22
N TYR A 4 8.34 -1.37 -9.59
CA TYR A 4 7.27 -1.90 -8.74
C TYR A 4 7.49 -3.39 -8.47
N PRO A 5 7.15 -3.88 -7.27
CA PRO A 5 7.21 -5.31 -6.99
C PRO A 5 6.29 -6.10 -7.92
N ALA A 6 6.79 -7.21 -8.48
CA ALA A 6 6.06 -8.04 -9.46
C ALA A 6 4.72 -8.64 -8.97
N TRP A 7 4.43 -8.56 -7.67
CA TRP A 7 3.17 -9.02 -7.09
C TRP A 7 2.08 -7.94 -7.09
N VAL A 8 2.42 -6.68 -7.37
CA VAL A 8 1.46 -5.59 -7.48
C VAL A 8 0.73 -5.73 -8.82
N PRO A 9 -0.61 -5.77 -8.84
CA PRO A 9 -1.39 -5.83 -10.08
C PRO A 9 -1.08 -4.67 -11.04
N ASP A 10 -0.98 -4.97 -12.33
CA ASP A 10 -0.68 -3.98 -13.36
C ASP A 10 -1.68 -2.82 -13.38
N GLU A 11 -2.96 -3.10 -13.14
CA GLU A 11 -4.03 -2.08 -13.06
C GLU A 11 -3.71 -1.00 -12.01
N ILE A 12 -3.14 -1.40 -10.86
CA ILE A 12 -2.75 -0.46 -9.80
C ILE A 12 -1.51 0.33 -10.21
N VAL A 13 -0.53 -0.33 -10.86
CA VAL A 13 0.68 0.33 -11.35
C VAL A 13 0.32 1.39 -12.40
N VAL A 14 -0.56 1.07 -13.34
CA VAL A 14 -1.07 2.01 -14.33
C VAL A 14 -1.78 3.18 -13.66
N GLY A 15 -2.70 2.91 -12.72
CA GLY A 15 -3.39 3.97 -11.97
C GLY A 15 -2.41 4.89 -11.24
N TYR A 16 -1.37 4.36 -10.61
CA TYR A 16 -0.33 5.16 -9.96
C TYR A 16 0.47 6.03 -10.94
N ILE A 17 0.83 5.49 -12.11
CA ILE A 17 1.54 6.24 -13.15
C ILE A 17 0.67 7.39 -13.68
N GLU A 18 -0.62 7.16 -13.91
CA GLU A 18 -1.58 8.20 -14.32
C GLU A 18 -1.70 9.31 -13.27
N HIS A 19 -1.56 8.97 -11.99
CA HIS A 19 -1.52 9.93 -10.88
C HIS A 19 -0.13 10.51 -10.61
N GLY A 20 0.85 10.30 -11.50
CA GLY A 20 2.18 10.90 -11.45
C GLY A 20 3.18 10.16 -10.57
N ILE A 21 2.84 8.98 -10.04
CA ILE A 21 3.75 8.13 -9.26
C ILE A 21 4.46 7.19 -10.24
N GLN A 22 5.60 7.62 -10.75
CA GLN A 22 6.36 6.84 -11.75
C GLN A 22 7.22 5.72 -11.13
N ALA A 23 7.58 5.86 -9.85
CA ALA A 23 8.38 4.89 -9.13
C ALA A 23 8.13 5.01 -7.61
N LEU A 24 8.37 3.92 -6.90
CA LEU A 24 8.36 3.90 -5.44
C LEU A 24 9.71 4.32 -4.87
N LEU A 25 9.69 4.89 -3.67
CA LEU A 25 10.90 5.22 -2.92
C LEU A 25 11.61 3.93 -2.48
N SER A 26 12.94 3.97 -2.36
CA SER A 26 13.75 2.80 -1.97
C SER A 26 13.25 2.15 -0.68
N TRP A 27 12.93 2.94 0.33
CA TRP A 27 12.42 2.42 1.60
C TRP A 27 11.04 1.74 1.47
N GLN A 28 10.19 2.22 0.55
CA GLN A 28 8.89 1.60 0.27
C GLN A 28 9.12 0.23 -0.38
N LEU A 29 10.05 0.14 -1.33
CA LEU A 29 10.44 -1.11 -1.97
C LEU A 29 11.01 -2.11 -0.97
N ASP A 30 11.86 -1.66 -0.06
CA ASP A 30 12.42 -2.52 1.00
C ASP A 30 11.31 -3.16 1.85
N VAL A 31 10.30 -2.37 2.23
CA VAL A 31 9.14 -2.88 2.98
C VAL A 31 8.30 -3.84 2.14
N LEU A 32 7.96 -3.46 0.90
CA LEU A 32 7.09 -4.25 0.02
C LEU A 32 7.74 -5.56 -0.47
N ASN A 33 9.07 -5.59 -0.51
CA ASN A 33 9.85 -6.78 -0.83
C ASN A 33 10.05 -7.70 0.39
N ASN A 34 9.74 -7.24 1.61
CA ASN A 34 9.75 -8.09 2.79
C ASN A 34 8.71 -9.23 2.66
N ARG A 35 9.21 -10.45 2.43
CA ARG A 35 8.38 -11.64 2.24
C ARG A 35 7.57 -11.99 3.48
N SER A 36 7.99 -11.58 4.68
CA SER A 36 7.23 -11.86 5.90
C SER A 36 5.86 -11.19 5.91
N LEU A 37 5.65 -10.14 5.10
CA LEU A 37 4.39 -9.37 5.06
C LEU A 37 3.37 -9.92 4.07
N ARG A 38 3.72 -10.98 3.34
CA ARG A 38 2.90 -11.59 2.30
C ARG A 38 2.79 -13.10 2.54
N ALA A 39 2.11 -13.78 1.62
CA ALA A 39 1.96 -15.23 1.67
C ALA A 39 3.32 -15.95 1.77
N PRO A 40 3.43 -17.01 2.61
CA PRO A 40 2.40 -17.55 3.51
C PRO A 40 2.38 -16.95 4.93
N GLN A 41 3.29 -16.02 5.27
CA GLN A 41 3.49 -15.60 6.67
C GLN A 41 2.52 -14.53 7.16
N TYR A 42 2.26 -13.47 6.39
CA TYR A 42 1.39 -12.33 6.76
C TYR A 42 1.68 -11.76 8.17
N GLY A 43 2.96 -11.60 8.51
CA GLY A 43 3.41 -11.09 9.79
C GLY A 43 3.07 -9.62 10.02
N ASN A 44 3.08 -9.23 11.29
CA ASN A 44 2.88 -7.83 11.70
C ASN A 44 4.12 -6.99 11.39
N PHE A 45 3.91 -5.71 11.08
CA PHE A 45 4.98 -4.79 10.75
C PHE A 45 4.70 -3.39 11.29
N ILE A 46 5.76 -2.76 11.81
CA ILE A 46 5.74 -1.40 12.32
C ILE A 46 6.82 -0.64 11.57
N PHE A 47 6.46 0.47 10.95
CA PHE A 47 7.40 1.39 10.31
C PHE A 47 7.10 2.83 10.70
N SER A 48 8.15 3.65 10.67
CA SER A 48 8.08 5.08 10.88
C SER A 48 8.81 5.79 9.74
N ALA A 49 8.15 6.79 9.17
CA ALA A 49 8.73 7.67 8.17
C ALA A 49 8.10 9.06 8.28
N PRO A 50 8.74 10.14 7.81
CA PRO A 50 8.19 11.49 7.87
C PRO A 50 6.82 11.63 7.17
N THR A 51 6.06 12.64 7.55
CA THR A 51 4.82 13.00 6.84
C THR A 51 5.16 13.37 5.39
N SER A 52 4.28 13.02 4.46
CA SER A 52 4.48 13.15 3.00
C SER A 52 5.50 12.20 2.37
N SER A 53 6.16 11.31 3.12
CA SER A 53 7.06 10.28 2.54
C SER A 53 6.32 9.11 1.87
N GLY A 54 5.00 9.18 1.67
CA GLY A 54 4.24 8.13 0.98
C GLY A 54 3.99 6.86 1.80
N LYS A 55 3.88 6.97 3.14
CA LYS A 55 3.58 5.83 4.03
C LYS A 55 2.30 5.07 3.67
N THR A 56 1.30 5.81 3.22
CA THR A 56 -0.03 5.29 2.92
C THR A 56 -0.01 4.25 1.79
N ILE A 57 0.76 4.49 0.72
CA ILE A 57 0.91 3.56 -0.42
C ILE A 57 1.37 2.17 0.05
N VAL A 58 2.33 2.12 0.97
CA VAL A 58 2.84 0.84 1.49
C VAL A 58 1.75 0.06 2.22
N ALA A 59 0.97 0.73 3.07
CA ALA A 59 -0.14 0.10 3.80
C ALA A 59 -1.27 -0.34 2.86
N GLU A 60 -1.58 0.47 1.85
CA GLU A 60 -2.61 0.17 0.84
C GLU A 60 -2.25 -1.06 0.00
N LEU A 61 -1.03 -1.12 -0.54
CA LEU A 61 -0.57 -2.24 -1.33
C LEU A 61 -0.55 -3.56 -0.54
N ILE A 62 -0.08 -3.52 0.71
CA ILE A 62 -0.12 -4.70 1.60
C ILE A 62 -1.57 -5.13 1.88
N ALA A 63 -2.47 -4.18 2.15
CA ALA A 63 -3.87 -4.48 2.40
C ALA A 63 -4.54 -5.11 1.17
N ILE A 64 -4.30 -4.57 -0.03
CA ILE A 64 -4.82 -5.11 -1.30
C ILE A 64 -4.32 -6.53 -1.53
N ASN A 65 -3.01 -6.76 -1.37
CA ASN A 65 -2.45 -8.11 -1.50
C ASN A 65 -3.12 -9.08 -0.53
N THR A 66 -3.26 -8.68 0.73
CA THR A 66 -3.88 -9.50 1.78
C THR A 66 -5.33 -9.83 1.47
N VAL A 67 -6.15 -8.83 1.10
CA VAL A 67 -7.57 -9.00 0.76
C VAL A 67 -7.75 -9.92 -0.44
N GLN A 68 -6.92 -9.79 -1.47
CA GLN A 68 -7.00 -10.63 -2.68
C GLN A 68 -6.62 -12.08 -2.40
N GLN A 69 -5.53 -12.30 -1.66
CA GLN A 69 -5.00 -13.64 -1.40
C GLN A 69 -5.82 -14.39 -0.33
N LEU A 70 -6.23 -13.70 0.73
CA LEU A 70 -6.95 -14.32 1.85
C LEU A 70 -8.48 -14.23 1.76
N ARG A 71 -9.01 -13.50 0.75
CA ARG A 71 -10.46 -13.28 0.58
C ARG A 71 -11.13 -12.74 1.84
N CYS A 72 -10.45 -11.81 2.51
CA CYS A 72 -10.89 -11.19 3.76
C CYS A 72 -11.19 -9.69 3.57
N LYS A 73 -11.49 -8.99 4.67
CA LYS A 73 -11.67 -7.53 4.68
C LYS A 73 -10.47 -6.88 5.38
N ALA A 74 -10.02 -5.74 4.87
CA ALA A 74 -9.04 -4.88 5.53
C ALA A 74 -9.75 -3.75 6.30
N VAL A 75 -9.18 -3.34 7.43
CA VAL A 75 -9.69 -2.21 8.24
C VAL A 75 -8.57 -1.19 8.39
N PHE A 76 -8.80 0.03 7.92
CA PHE A 76 -7.94 1.17 8.17
C PHE A 76 -8.48 1.97 9.35
N VAL A 77 -7.63 2.21 10.35
CA VAL A 77 -7.98 2.96 11.57
C VAL A 77 -7.28 4.31 11.55
N PHE A 78 -8.06 5.38 11.70
CA PHE A 78 -7.56 6.76 11.72
C PHE A 78 -8.01 7.46 13.02
N PRO A 79 -7.21 8.41 13.54
CA PRO A 79 -7.52 9.06 14.81
C PRO A 79 -8.68 10.06 14.75
N TYR A 80 -9.00 10.59 13.56
CA TYR A 80 -10.03 11.61 13.38
C TYR A 80 -10.96 11.30 12.20
N ILE A 81 -12.23 11.68 12.35
CA ILE A 81 -13.26 11.51 11.31
C ILE A 81 -12.89 12.25 10.02
N SER A 82 -12.30 13.44 10.12
CA SER A 82 -11.88 14.22 8.96
C SER A 82 -10.88 13.45 8.08
N VAL A 83 -9.88 12.83 8.72
CA VAL A 83 -8.86 12.02 8.04
C VAL A 83 -9.48 10.74 7.47
N ALA A 84 -10.39 10.09 8.21
CA ALA A 84 -11.10 8.92 7.72
C ALA A 84 -11.93 9.24 6.46
N LYS A 85 -12.61 10.40 6.43
CA LYS A 85 -13.38 10.86 5.26
C LYS A 85 -12.49 11.15 4.05
N GLU A 86 -11.36 11.81 4.25
CA GLU A 86 -10.37 12.05 3.19
C GLU A 86 -9.92 10.72 2.57
N LYS A 87 -9.49 9.76 3.41
CA LYS A 87 -8.99 8.46 2.93
C LYS A 87 -10.06 7.58 2.31
N PHE A 88 -11.30 7.65 2.79
CA PHE A 88 -12.42 6.97 2.16
C PHE A 88 -12.59 7.40 0.70
N LEU A 89 -12.52 8.71 0.42
CA LEU A 89 -12.66 9.23 -0.94
C LEU A 89 -11.47 8.81 -1.82
N THR A 90 -10.24 8.88 -1.29
CA THR A 90 -9.04 8.50 -2.05
C THR A 90 -9.02 7.01 -2.44
N LEU A 91 -9.53 6.12 -1.58
CA LEU A 91 -9.51 4.67 -1.83
C LEU A 91 -10.61 4.17 -2.78
N GLN A 92 -11.59 5.01 -3.14
CA GLN A 92 -12.69 4.64 -4.03
C GLN A 92 -12.45 4.97 -5.51
N VAL A 93 -11.43 5.78 -5.78
CA VAL A 93 -11.09 6.31 -7.11
C VAL A 93 -9.87 5.58 -7.64
#